data_AF-A0A834TGL6-F1
#
_entry.id   AF-A0A834TGL6-F1
#
_cell.length_a   1.000
_cell.length_b   1.000
_cell.length_c   1.000
_cell.angle_alpha   90.00
_cell.angle_beta   90.00
_cell.angle_gamma   90.00
#
_symmetry.space_group_name_H-M   'P 1'
#
loop_
_entity.id
_entity.type
_entity.pdbx_description
1 polymer ?
#
loop_
_entity_poly.entity_id
_entity_poly.type
_entity_poly.pdbx_seq_one_letter_code
_entity_poly.pdbx_strand_id
1 'polypeptide(L)' 'MTAKAEMEFAVEVEVLGRVRHKNLLGLRGFYAGGDERLIVYDYMPNHSLLTHLHGQLAPSCQLDWPKRMSIAIGAAEGLS' A
#
# COMPACT_ATOMS: atom_id res chain seq x y z
N MET A 1 9.10 -22.10 -1.82
CA MET A 1 8.82 -20.80 -2.49
C MET A 1 9.70 -20.64 -3.74
N THR A 2 9.36 -19.81 -4.74
CA THR A 2 10.27 -19.54 -5.88
C THR A 2 11.31 -18.48 -5.50
N ALA A 3 12.50 -18.52 -6.11
CA ALA A 3 13.54 -17.52 -5.86
C ALA A 3 13.06 -16.07 -6.16
N LYS A 4 12.15 -15.90 -7.13
CA LYS A 4 11.55 -14.59 -7.45
C LYS A 4 10.70 -14.06 -6.31
N ALA A 5 9.82 -14.90 -5.76
CA ALA A 5 8.93 -14.49 -4.66
C ALA A 5 9.71 -14.17 -3.38
N GLU A 6 10.80 -14.91 -3.11
CA GLU A 6 11.72 -14.59 -2.00
C GLU A 6 12.38 -13.23 -2.19
N MET A 7 12.83 -12.92 -3.41
CA MET A 7 13.42 -11.63 -3.74
C MET A 7 12.40 -10.49 -3.59
N GLU A 8 11.18 -10.67 -4.12
CA GLU A 8 10.10 -9.66 -4.01
C GLU A 8 9.76 -9.38 -2.55
N PHE A 9 9.63 -10.41 -1.72
CA PHE A 9 9.40 -10.25 -0.28
C PHE A 9 10.54 -9.49 0.41
N ALA A 10 11.80 -9.89 0.16
CA ALA A 10 12.96 -9.26 0.79
C ALA A 10 13.06 -7.77 0.42
N VAL A 11 12.84 -7.45 -0.86
CA VAL A 11 12.82 -6.06 -1.35
C VAL A 11 11.70 -5.27 -0.68
N GLU A 12 10.49 -5.84 -0.60
CA GLU A 12 9.35 -5.13 0.00
C GLU A 12 9.55 -4.88 1.50
N VAL A 13 10.05 -5.85 2.26
CA VAL A 13 10.40 -5.67 3.67
C VAL A 13 11.49 -4.62 3.86
N GLU A 14 12.52 -4.63 3.02
CA GLU A 14 13.61 -3.66 3.09
C GLU A 14 13.11 -2.23 2.81
N VAL A 15 12.30 -2.05 1.77
CA VAL A 15 11.76 -0.74 1.37
C VAL A 15 10.81 -0.21 2.45
N LEU A 16 9.81 -1.01 2.85
CA LEU A 16 8.82 -0.59 3.84
C LEU A 16 9.43 -0.43 5.25
N GLY A 17 10.53 -1.12 5.55
CA GLY A 17 11.24 -1.00 6.83
C GLY A 17 12.06 0.28 6.97
N ARG A 18 12.55 0.84 5.86
CA ARG A 18 13.43 2.03 5.86
C ARG A 18 12.67 3.35 5.82
N VAL A 19 11.47 3.37 5.26
CA VAL A 19 10.74 4.61 5.00
C VAL A 19 9.56 4.74 5.97
N ARG A 20 9.47 5.89 6.65
CA ARG A 20 8.32 6.26 7.47
C ARG A 20 7.78 7.60 6.99
N HIS A 21 6.62 7.56 6.34
CA HIS A 21 5.94 8.74 5.84
C HIS A 21 4.42 8.61 6.03
N LYS A 22 3.72 9.72 6.30
CA LYS A 22 2.26 9.74 6.56
C LYS A 22 1.42 9.23 5.37
N ASN A 23 1.96 9.31 4.15
CA ASN A 23 1.31 8.87 2.91
C ASN A 23 1.91 7.59 2.32
N LEU A 24 2.77 6.89 3.06
CA LEU A 24 3.25 5.58 2.69
C LEU A 24 2.75 4.54 3.68
N LEU A 25 2.52 3.33 3.18
CA LEU A 25 2.17 2.19 4.02
C LEU A 25 3.35 1.90 4.96
N GLY A 26 3.11 1.93 6.25
CA GLY A 26 4.13 1.60 7.25
C GLY A 26 4.18 0.10 7.51
N LEU A 27 5.40 -0.47 7.53
CA LEU A 27 5.62 -1.83 8.01
C LEU A 27 5.43 -1.90 9.53
N ARG A 28 4.52 -2.76 10.00
CA ARG A 28 4.41 -3.12 11.42
C ARG A 28 5.33 -4.27 11.78
N GLY A 29 5.50 -5.22 10.87
CA GLY A 29 6.38 -6.36 11.02
C GLY A 29 6.28 -7.31 9.83
N PHE A 30 7.04 -8.39 9.88
CA PHE A 30 6.99 -9.45 8.90
C PHE A 30 7.18 -10.81 9.58
N TYR A 31 6.79 -11.88 8.89
CA TYR A 31 7.10 -13.25 9.27
C TYR A 31 7.76 -13.96 8.11
N ALA A 32 8.88 -14.63 8.40
CA ALA A 32 9.63 -15.43 7.46
C ALA A 32 10.01 -16.76 8.14
N GLY A 33 9.17 -17.78 7.95
CA GLY A 33 9.36 -19.10 8.53
C GLY A 33 8.96 -20.18 7.54
N GLY A 34 9.81 -21.20 7.38
CA GLY A 34 9.60 -22.25 6.37
C GLY A 34 9.38 -21.67 4.97
N ASP A 35 8.30 -22.11 4.33
CA ASP A 35 7.82 -21.65 3.02
C ASP A 35 6.81 -20.49 3.10
N GLU A 36 6.66 -19.82 4.25
CA GLU A 36 5.71 -18.73 4.43
C GLU A 36 6.43 -17.37 4.52
N ARG A 37 5.86 -16.37 3.84
CA ARG A 37 6.32 -14.98 3.85
C ARG A 37 5.10 -14.08 4.03
N LEU A 38 5.06 -13.37 5.15
CA LEU A 38 3.93 -12.49 5.50
C LEU A 38 4.45 -11.08 5.82
N ILE A 39 3.73 -10.08 5.35
CA ILE A 39 3.98 -8.65 5.64
C ILE A 39 2.79 -8.13 6.43
N VAL A 40 3.06 -7.47 7.54
CA VAL A 40 2.03 -6.95 8.45
C VAL A 40 2.06 -5.43 8.44
N TYR A 41 0.90 -4.83 8.20
CA TYR A 41 0.68 -3.39 8.16
C TYR A 41 -0.71 -3.04 8.71
N ASP A 42 -0.96 -1.75 8.93
CA ASP A 42 -2.26 -1.27 9.39
C ASP A 42 -3.35 -1.48 8.34
N TYR A 43 -4.50 -1.99 8.76
CA TYR A 43 -5.64 -2.18 7.87
C TYR A 43 -6.18 -0.83 7.38
N MET A 44 -6.33 -0.69 6.06
CA MET A 44 -6.90 0.49 5.42
C MET A 44 -8.39 0.24 5.12
N PRO A 45 -9.33 0.80 5.91
CA PRO A 45 -10.74 0.43 5.83
C PRO A 45 -11.45 0.96 4.57
N ASN A 46 -10.86 1.93 3.88
CA ASN A 46 -11.51 2.64 2.77
C ASN A 46 -11.27 2.00 1.40
N HIS A 47 -10.82 0.74 1.33
CA HIS A 47 -10.45 0.07 0.07
C HIS A 47 -9.36 0.82 -0.73
N SER A 48 -9.02 0.27 -1.90
CA SER A 48 -8.05 0.89 -2.80
C SER A 48 -8.66 2.04 -3.59
N LEU A 49 -7.84 3.01 -4.00
CA LEU A 49 -8.26 4.08 -4.91
C LEU A 49 -8.82 3.52 -6.24
N LEU A 50 -8.23 2.43 -6.75
CA LEU A 50 -8.72 1.73 -7.94
C LEU A 50 -10.18 1.27 -7.74
N THR A 51 -10.51 0.72 -6.57
CA THR A 51 -11.87 0.27 -6.23
C THR A 51 -12.87 1.41 -6.31
N HIS A 52 -12.48 2.61 -5.87
CA HIS A 52 -13.30 3.82 -5.91
C HIS A 52 -13.41 4.45 -7.28
N LEU A 53 -12.35 4.40 -8.09
CA LEU A 53 -12.33 5.10 -9.39
C LEU A 53 -12.84 4.24 -10.55
N HIS A 54 -12.55 2.94 -10.51
CA HIS A 54 -12.78 2.01 -11.62
C HIS A 54 -13.38 0.66 -11.20
N GLY A 55 -13.48 0.39 -9.90
CA GLY A 55 -14.01 -0.87 -9.38
C GLY A 55 -15.48 -0.78 -8.97
N GLN A 56 -15.85 -1.66 -8.04
CA GLN A 56 -17.23 -1.83 -7.57
C GLN A 56 -17.84 -0.58 -6.94
N LEU A 57 -17.01 0.33 -6.41
CA LEU A 57 -17.47 1.58 -5.78
C LEU A 57 -17.50 2.76 -6.76
N ALA A 58 -17.07 2.58 -8.02
CA ALA A 58 -17.08 3.64 -9.02
C ALA A 58 -18.48 4.24 -9.29
N PRO A 59 -19.58 3.45 -9.37
CA PRO A 59 -20.92 4.01 -9.60
C PRO A 59 -21.40 4.95 -8.48
N SER A 60 -20.90 4.76 -7.26
CA SER A 60 -21.22 5.55 -6.07
C SER A 60 -20.04 6.36 -5.56
N CYS A 61 -19.05 6.62 -6.42
CA CYS A 61 -17.79 7.24 -6.04
C CYS A 61 -18.01 8.60 -5.36
N GLN A 62 -17.59 8.72 -4.10
CA GLN A 62 -17.72 9.94 -3.29
C GLN A 62 -16.45 10.81 -3.32
N LEU A 63 -15.53 10.53 -4.26
CA LEU A 63 -14.30 11.28 -4.46
C LEU A 63 -14.58 12.44 -5.43
N ASP A 64 -15.01 13.57 -4.89
CA ASP A 64 -15.08 14.83 -5.61
C ASP A 64 -13.68 15.33 -6.01
N TRP A 65 -13.64 16.37 -6.86
CA TRP A 65 -12.38 16.90 -7.37
C TRP A 65 -11.41 17.37 -6.27
N PRO A 66 -11.84 18.13 -5.23
CA PRO A 66 -10.96 18.50 -4.12
C PRO A 66 -10.35 17.29 -3.40
N LYS A 67 -11.13 16.23 -3.10
CA LYS A 67 -10.58 15.01 -2.49
C LYS A 67 -9.57 14.32 -3.40
N ARG A 68 -9.87 14.23 -4.70
CA ARG A 68 -8.92 13.64 -5.69
C ARG A 68 -7.61 14.41 -5.71
N MET A 69 -7.67 15.74 -5.67
CA MET A 69 -6.48 16.59 -5.62
C MET A 69 -5.68 16.35 -4.33
N SER A 70 -6.35 16.26 -3.17
CA SER A 70 -5.68 15.93 -1.91
C SER A 70 -5.01 14.55 -1.94
N ILE A 71 -5.63 13.55 -2.58
CA ILE A 71 -5.05 12.21 -2.75
C ILE A 71 -3.82 12.28 -3.65
N ALA A 72 -3.90 13.00 -4.78
CA ALA A 72 -2.79 13.16 -5.70
C ALA A 72 -1.58 13.85 -5.06
N ILE A 73 -1.82 14.92 -4.30
CA ILE A 73 -0.78 15.62 -3.54
C ILE A 73 -0.16 14.69 -2.49
N GLY A 74 -0.99 13.99 -1.71
CA GLY A 74 -0.48 13.04 -0.70
C GLY A 74 0.34 11.90 -1.32
N ALA A 75 -0.04 11.40 -2.50
CA ALA A 75 0.75 10.41 -3.23
C ALA A 75 2.10 10.98 -3.68
N ALA A 76 2.13 12.22 -4.18
CA ALA A 76 3.35 12.90 -4.56
C ALA A 76 4.28 13.14 -3.35
N GLU A 77 3.74 13.60 -2.21
CA GLU A 77 4.49 13.74 -0.95
C GLU A 77 5.03 12.40 -0.43
N GLY A 78 4.34 11.28 -0.71
CA GLY A 78 4.83 9.95 -0.36
C GLY A 78 5.98 9.47 -1.25
N LEU A 79 6.10 9.96 -2.48
CA LEU A 79 7.12 9.54 -3.44
C LEU A 79 8.36 10.43 -3.45
N SER A 80 8.26 11.65 -2.92
CA SER A 80 9.37 12.61 -2.80
C SER A 80 10.36 12.21 -1.72
#